data_AF-A0A9D6MQU7-F1
#
_entry.id   AF-A0A9D6MQU7-F1
#
_cell.length_a   1.000
_cell.length_b   1.000
_cell.length_c   1.000
_cell.angle_alpha   90.00
_cell.angle_beta   90.00
_cell.angle_gamma   90.00
#
_symmetry.space_group_name_H-M   'P 1'
#
loop_
_entity.id
_entity.type
_entity.pdbx_description
1 polymer ?
#
loop_
_entity_poly.entity_id
_entity_poly.type
_entity_poly.pdbx_seq_one_letter_code
_entity_poly.pdbx_strand_id
1 'polypeptide(L)'
;MSRQLSNFHSPDYRISLRGAVVPLMAMFGLFLVLSAAPARAVSIGPSGNAYEYIASNNISWTDASLTAAAMQYSGYNGHLVTIFNQTENNFVLGLLNGVVGSVWLGGSDAQSEGTWKWVTGQQFWQGGTNGTAGPDVNYANWVSTIEPSNSGTGENYLSMYGAWVSSGTYVLPGKWNDQVNSPAAGSDYYSIKGYVVQYDIVTPVPLPAAVWLFGSGLLGLLGMARRSRR
;
A
#
# COMPACT_ATOMS: atom_id res chain seq x y z
N MET A 1 -70.86 -69.80 18.09
CA MET A 1 -70.62 -70.25 16.71
C MET A 1 -69.40 -69.51 16.19
N SER A 2 -68.23 -70.19 16.10
CA SER A 2 -66.98 -69.76 15.40
C SER A 2 -66.28 -68.48 15.90
N ARG A 3 -64.96 -68.31 16.08
CA ARG A 3 -63.74 -69.11 15.89
C ARG A 3 -62.61 -68.37 16.64
N GLN A 4 -61.57 -69.10 17.03
CA GLN A 4 -60.34 -68.61 17.66
C GLN A 4 -59.53 -67.63 16.80
N LEU A 5 -58.69 -66.81 17.43
CA LEU A 5 -57.30 -66.56 17.00
C LEU A 5 -56.42 -66.18 18.21
N SER A 6 -55.21 -66.73 18.21
CA SER A 6 -54.22 -66.77 19.29
C SER A 6 -52.98 -65.93 18.96
N ASN A 7 -52.11 -65.84 19.98
CA ASN A 7 -50.69 -65.43 19.97
C ASN A 7 -50.49 -63.90 20.19
N PHE A 8 -49.51 -63.40 20.95
CA PHE A 8 -48.13 -63.82 21.17
C PHE A 8 -47.59 -63.20 22.48
N HIS A 9 -46.66 -63.88 23.16
CA HIS A 9 -45.94 -63.42 24.36
C HIS A 9 -44.47 -63.16 23.99
N SER A 10 -43.89 -62.05 24.45
CA SER A 10 -42.44 -61.79 24.39
C SER A 10 -41.95 -61.36 25.77
N PRO A 11 -40.86 -61.95 26.30
CA PRO A 11 -40.33 -61.64 27.63
C PRO A 11 -39.35 -60.46 27.61
N ASP A 12 -39.41 -59.64 28.67
CA ASP A 12 -38.51 -58.51 28.90
C ASP A 12 -37.11 -58.98 29.33
N TYR A 13 -36.08 -58.59 28.57
CA TYR A 13 -34.67 -58.77 28.96
C TYR A 13 -34.16 -57.49 29.66
N ARG A 14 -33.90 -57.57 30.97
CA ARG A 14 -33.20 -56.50 31.71
C ARG A 14 -31.69 -56.79 31.76
N ILE A 15 -30.90 -55.96 31.08
CA ILE A 15 -29.42 -55.98 31.14
C ILE A 15 -28.95 -54.94 32.17
N SER A 16 -28.19 -55.39 33.17
CA SER A 16 -27.52 -54.57 34.18
C SER A 16 -26.16 -54.06 33.64
N LEU A 17 -26.05 -52.77 33.35
CA LEU A 17 -24.78 -52.13 32.98
C LEU A 17 -23.95 -51.82 34.25
N ARG A 18 -22.86 -52.55 34.45
CA ARG A 18 -21.80 -52.19 35.41
C ARG A 18 -20.92 -51.10 34.77
N GLY A 19 -20.83 -49.94 35.42
CA GLY A 19 -20.07 -48.79 34.93
C GLY A 19 -18.56 -49.05 34.87
N ALA A 20 -18.00 -48.89 33.67
CA ALA A 20 -16.57 -48.69 33.48
C ALA A 20 -16.32 -47.20 33.28
N VAL A 21 -15.58 -46.58 34.19
CA VAL A 21 -15.15 -45.17 34.06
C VAL A 21 -13.91 -45.16 33.18
N VAL A 22 -14.05 -44.66 31.95
CA VAL A 22 -12.91 -44.34 31.07
C VAL A 22 -12.48 -42.91 31.40
N PRO A 23 -11.21 -42.64 31.77
CA PRO A 23 -10.78 -41.28 32.02
C PRO A 23 -10.68 -40.54 30.68
N LEU A 24 -11.49 -39.50 30.53
CA LEU A 24 -11.47 -38.57 29.42
C LEU A 24 -10.17 -37.75 29.52
N MET A 25 -9.12 -38.17 28.80
CA MET A 25 -7.97 -37.31 28.53
C MET A 25 -8.43 -36.17 27.62
N ALA A 26 -8.73 -35.01 28.21
CA ALA A 26 -8.99 -33.79 27.47
C ALA A 26 -7.68 -33.31 26.83
N MET A 27 -7.44 -33.66 25.57
CA MET A 27 -6.46 -32.95 24.74
C MET A 27 -6.98 -31.53 24.52
N PHE A 28 -6.40 -30.55 25.21
CA PHE A 28 -6.50 -29.15 24.83
C PHE A 28 -5.71 -28.95 23.54
N GLY A 29 -6.37 -29.17 22.40
CA GLY A 29 -5.85 -28.77 21.11
C GLY A 29 -5.78 -27.25 21.06
N LEU A 30 -4.57 -26.70 21.04
CA LEU A 30 -4.32 -25.30 20.73
C LEU A 30 -4.77 -25.04 19.29
N PHE A 31 -6.03 -24.64 19.11
CA PHE A 31 -6.51 -24.12 17.84
C PHE A 31 -5.89 -22.74 17.62
N LEU A 32 -4.76 -22.70 16.93
CA LEU A 32 -4.23 -21.46 16.38
C LEU A 32 -5.15 -21.03 15.24
N VAL A 33 -6.11 -20.16 15.54
CA VAL A 33 -6.90 -19.50 14.51
C VAL A 33 -5.98 -18.49 13.83
N LEU A 34 -5.33 -18.91 12.74
CA LEU A 34 -4.70 -17.97 11.81
C LEU A 34 -5.85 -17.23 11.10
N SER A 35 -6.24 -16.07 11.60
CA SER A 35 -7.03 -15.15 10.78
C SER A 35 -6.13 -14.68 9.64
N ALA A 36 -6.41 -15.10 8.41
CA ALA A 36 -5.81 -14.46 7.25
C ALA A 36 -6.23 -12.98 7.32
N ALA A 37 -5.26 -12.08 7.48
CA ALA A 37 -5.53 -10.66 7.28
C ALA A 37 -6.12 -10.49 5.87
N PRO A 38 -7.11 -9.60 5.67
CA PRO A 38 -7.64 -9.34 4.34
C PRO A 38 -6.48 -9.04 3.39
N ALA A 39 -6.49 -9.66 2.22
CA ALA A 39 -5.46 -9.44 1.22
C ALA A 39 -5.44 -7.94 0.85
N ARG A 40 -4.29 -7.30 1.08
CA ARG A 40 -4.05 -5.90 0.71
C ARG A 40 -3.99 -5.77 -0.80
N ALA A 41 -4.70 -4.79 -1.36
CA ALA A 41 -4.76 -4.56 -2.80
C ALA A 41 -3.53 -3.75 -3.26
N VAL A 42 -2.38 -4.41 -3.37
CA VAL A 42 -1.13 -3.82 -3.83
C VAL A 42 -1.01 -3.95 -5.35
N SER A 43 -0.67 -2.85 -6.03
CA SER A 43 -0.49 -2.79 -7.48
C SER A 43 0.94 -2.39 -7.84
N ILE A 44 1.51 -3.00 -8.90
CA ILE A 44 2.83 -2.62 -9.42
C ILE A 44 2.67 -1.53 -10.46
N GLY A 45 3.34 -0.40 -10.24
CA GLY A 45 3.26 0.77 -11.10
C GLY A 45 4.28 0.77 -12.24
N PRO A 46 4.24 1.83 -13.07
CA PRO A 46 5.04 1.94 -14.29
C PRO A 46 6.56 1.94 -14.05
N SER A 47 7.01 2.39 -12.88
CA SER A 47 8.41 2.42 -12.45
C SER A 47 8.87 1.10 -11.80
N GLY A 48 7.99 0.10 -11.67
CA GLY A 48 8.27 -1.17 -10.99
C GLY A 48 8.06 -1.13 -9.47
N ASN A 49 7.77 0.04 -8.91
CA ASN A 49 7.42 0.21 -7.50
C ASN A 49 6.03 -0.37 -7.18
N ALA A 50 5.79 -0.71 -5.92
CA ALA A 50 4.48 -1.14 -5.44
C ALA A 50 3.70 0.04 -4.85
N TYR A 51 2.38 0.02 -5.02
CA TYR A 51 1.49 1.08 -4.60
C TYR A 51 0.24 0.52 -3.95
N GLU A 52 -0.31 1.25 -2.98
CA GLU A 52 -1.54 0.88 -2.30
C GLU A 52 -2.33 2.13 -1.90
N TYR A 53 -3.61 2.19 -2.27
CA TYR A 53 -4.52 3.20 -1.74
C TYR A 53 -5.09 2.74 -0.40
N ILE A 54 -4.98 3.59 0.62
CA ILE A 54 -5.53 3.36 1.95
C ILE A 54 -6.66 4.34 2.21
N ALA A 55 -7.89 3.83 2.27
CA ALA A 55 -9.05 4.61 2.65
C ALA A 55 -8.96 4.96 4.15
N SER A 56 -8.98 6.26 4.45
CA SER A 56 -8.93 6.78 5.81
C SER A 56 -9.50 8.20 5.80
N ASN A 57 -10.78 8.33 6.15
CA ASN A 57 -11.49 9.60 6.06
C ASN A 57 -10.94 10.60 7.07
N ASN A 58 -10.64 11.82 6.59
CA ASN A 58 -10.16 12.96 7.37
C ASN A 58 -8.86 12.71 8.15
N ILE A 59 -8.06 11.72 7.75
CA ILE A 59 -6.71 11.54 8.31
C ILE A 59 -5.86 12.78 8.03
N SER A 60 -5.04 13.20 8.98
CA SER A 60 -4.07 14.28 8.75
C SER A 60 -2.97 13.82 7.80
N TRP A 61 -2.32 14.75 7.11
CA TRP A 61 -1.17 14.40 6.26
C TRP A 61 -0.04 13.78 7.10
N THR A 62 0.20 14.36 8.29
CA THR A 62 1.24 13.88 9.22
C THR A 62 0.96 12.44 9.68
N ASP A 63 -0.27 12.12 10.06
CA ASP A 63 -0.63 10.75 10.49
C ASP A 63 -0.59 9.78 9.31
N ALA A 64 -1.01 10.20 8.12
CA ALA A 64 -0.90 9.40 6.90
C ALA A 64 0.57 9.09 6.57
N SER A 65 1.45 10.09 6.70
CA SER A 65 2.89 9.94 6.49
C SER A 65 3.53 8.97 7.49
N LEU A 66 3.22 9.12 8.78
CA LEU A 66 3.68 8.20 9.83
C LEU A 66 3.16 6.78 9.61
N THR A 67 1.89 6.62 9.24
CA THR A 67 1.29 5.31 8.99
C THR A 67 1.92 4.65 7.77
N ALA A 68 2.10 5.39 6.67
CA ALA A 68 2.78 4.90 5.46
C ALA A 68 4.22 4.45 5.77
N ALA A 69 4.97 5.22 6.57
CA ALA A 69 6.33 4.89 6.98
C ALA A 69 6.43 3.61 7.83
N ALA A 70 5.37 3.25 8.56
CA ALA A 70 5.30 2.03 9.35
C ALA A 70 4.87 0.80 8.52
N MET A 71 4.38 1.00 7.31
CA MET A 71 3.90 -0.08 6.45
C MET A 71 5.07 -0.75 5.73
N GLN A 72 4.92 -2.05 5.47
CA GLN A 72 5.87 -2.82 4.67
C GLN A 72 5.15 -3.65 3.61
N TYR A 73 5.83 -3.85 2.49
CA TYR A 73 5.46 -4.78 1.44
C TYR A 73 6.70 -5.46 0.89
N SER A 74 6.73 -6.81 0.94
CA SER A 74 7.86 -7.62 0.45
C SER A 74 9.24 -7.22 1.02
N GLY A 75 9.28 -6.75 2.27
CA GLY A 75 10.50 -6.30 2.94
C GLY A 75 10.92 -4.85 2.66
N TYR A 76 10.16 -4.11 1.85
CA TYR A 76 10.36 -2.69 1.60
C TYR A 76 9.44 -1.85 2.50
N ASN A 77 10.00 -0.81 3.12
CA ASN A 77 9.22 0.18 3.88
C ASN A 77 8.42 1.07 2.94
N GLY A 78 7.23 1.46 3.38
CA GLY A 78 6.38 2.39 2.66
C GLY A 78 6.73 3.85 2.92
N HIS A 79 6.22 4.73 2.08
CA HIS A 79 6.11 6.16 2.31
C HIS A 79 4.91 6.70 1.50
N LEU A 80 4.47 7.93 1.78
CA LEU A 80 3.47 8.55 0.92
C LEU A 80 3.99 8.67 -0.52
N VAL A 81 3.10 8.43 -1.47
CA VAL A 81 3.47 8.29 -2.89
C VAL A 81 4.18 9.53 -3.43
N THR A 82 5.16 9.28 -4.30
CA THR A 82 5.87 10.29 -5.07
C THR A 82 5.53 10.14 -6.55
N ILE A 83 5.49 11.25 -7.29
CA ILE A 83 5.07 11.23 -8.70
C ILE A 83 6.07 12.02 -9.53
N PHE A 84 6.81 11.36 -10.42
CA PHE A 84 7.89 12.02 -11.17
C PHE A 84 7.50 12.36 -12.61
N ASN A 85 6.35 11.86 -13.08
CA ASN A 85 5.87 12.10 -14.44
C ASN A 85 4.36 11.86 -14.57
N GLN A 86 3.83 12.22 -15.74
CA GLN A 86 2.41 12.07 -16.07
C GLN A 86 1.93 10.61 -16.05
N THR A 87 2.77 9.66 -16.44
CA THR A 87 2.41 8.23 -16.47
C THR A 87 2.17 7.71 -15.06
N GLU A 88 3.04 8.06 -14.12
CA GLU A 88 2.85 7.75 -12.69
C GLU A 88 1.64 8.47 -12.12
N ASN A 89 1.40 9.75 -12.47
CA ASN A 89 0.21 10.47 -12.02
C ASN A 89 -1.08 9.77 -12.44
N ASN A 90 -1.15 9.35 -13.70
CA ASN A 90 -2.31 8.64 -14.24
C ASN A 90 -2.50 7.27 -13.58
N PHE A 91 -1.39 6.57 -13.30
CA PHE A 91 -1.44 5.31 -12.58
C PHE A 91 -1.99 5.48 -11.16
N VAL A 92 -1.47 6.45 -10.41
CA VAL A 92 -1.94 6.77 -9.04
C VAL A 92 -3.42 7.14 -9.05
N LEU A 93 -3.86 7.98 -9.99
CA LEU A 93 -5.28 8.30 -10.16
C LEU A 93 -6.13 7.04 -10.43
N GLY A 94 -5.63 6.11 -11.25
CA GLY A 94 -6.29 4.84 -11.54
C GLY A 94 -6.52 3.98 -10.30
N LEU A 95 -5.61 4.00 -9.33
CA LEU A 95 -5.76 3.28 -8.05
C LEU A 95 -6.94 3.81 -7.23
N LEU A 96 -7.28 5.09 -7.38
CA LEU A 96 -8.35 5.73 -6.63
C LEU A 96 -9.74 5.28 -7.10
N ASN A 97 -9.86 4.72 -8.31
CA ASN A 97 -11.11 4.15 -8.83
C ASN A 97 -12.37 5.03 -8.61
N GLY A 98 -12.25 6.34 -8.84
CA GLY A 98 -13.36 7.28 -8.71
C GLY A 98 -13.69 7.71 -7.27
N VAL A 99 -12.77 7.56 -6.31
CA VAL A 99 -12.90 8.17 -4.97
C VAL A 99 -13.29 9.65 -5.10
N VAL A 100 -14.48 9.98 -4.59
CA VAL A 100 -14.99 11.36 -4.57
C VAL A 100 -14.40 12.09 -3.39
N GLY A 101 -13.49 13.02 -3.67
CA GLY A 101 -12.76 13.80 -2.67
C GLY A 101 -11.26 13.85 -2.99
N SER A 102 -10.48 14.21 -1.97
CA SER A 102 -9.03 14.36 -2.10
C SER A 102 -8.28 13.23 -1.40
N VAL A 103 -7.08 12.91 -1.88
CA VAL A 103 -6.22 11.85 -1.36
C VAL A 103 -4.81 12.40 -1.15
N TRP A 104 -4.19 12.09 -0.02
CA TRP A 104 -2.85 12.57 0.28
C TRP A 104 -1.78 11.94 -0.61
N LEU A 105 -0.86 12.78 -1.06
CA LEU A 105 0.40 12.43 -1.71
C LEU A 105 1.58 12.81 -0.80
N GLY A 106 2.79 12.41 -1.17
CA GLY A 106 3.99 12.66 -0.38
C GLY A 106 4.61 14.05 -0.51
N GLY A 107 3.94 15.03 -1.12
CA GLY A 107 4.50 16.37 -1.31
C GLY A 107 4.23 17.30 -0.12
N SER A 108 5.21 18.13 0.26
CA SER A 108 5.04 19.19 1.26
C SER A 108 6.11 20.28 1.11
N ASP A 109 5.79 21.51 1.48
CA ASP A 109 6.74 22.62 1.67
C ASP A 109 6.79 23.11 3.14
N ALA A 110 6.24 22.33 4.09
CA ALA A 110 6.16 22.70 5.51
C ALA A 110 7.53 22.99 6.18
N GLN A 111 8.64 22.55 5.57
CA GLN A 111 10.00 22.86 6.04
C GLN A 111 10.46 24.25 5.60
N SER A 112 10.01 24.72 4.43
CA SER A 112 10.39 26.00 3.83
C SER A 112 9.35 26.38 2.79
N GLU A 113 8.51 27.35 3.14
CA GLU A 113 7.44 27.90 2.30
C GLU A 113 7.90 28.11 0.85
N GLY A 114 7.10 27.59 -0.09
CA GLY A 114 7.37 27.67 -1.52
C GLY A 114 8.43 26.69 -2.03
N THR A 115 9.07 25.88 -1.18
CA THR A 115 10.01 24.82 -1.59
C THR A 115 9.38 23.46 -1.35
N TRP A 116 8.66 22.99 -2.37
CA TRP A 116 7.91 21.72 -2.32
C TRP A 116 8.82 20.53 -2.58
N LYS A 117 8.86 19.62 -1.61
CA LYS A 117 9.65 18.39 -1.66
C LYS A 117 8.76 17.18 -1.47
N TRP A 118 9.14 16.08 -2.12
CA TRP A 118 8.64 14.76 -1.79
C TRP A 118 9.14 14.34 -0.40
N VAL A 119 8.41 13.45 0.29
CA VAL A 119 8.85 12.82 1.55
C VAL A 119 10.20 12.09 1.44
N THR A 120 10.62 11.76 0.22
CA THR A 120 11.91 11.16 -0.12
C THR A 120 13.03 12.19 -0.35
N GLY A 121 12.72 13.49 -0.30
CA GLY A 121 13.68 14.60 -0.24
C GLY A 121 13.84 15.41 -1.54
N GLN A 122 13.43 14.88 -2.70
CA GLN A 122 13.56 15.55 -3.98
C GLN A 122 12.61 16.75 -4.10
N GLN A 123 13.12 17.89 -4.55
CA GLN A 123 12.32 19.08 -4.83
C GLN A 123 11.66 18.98 -6.21
N PHE A 124 10.34 19.12 -6.25
CA PHE A 124 9.56 19.06 -7.48
C PHE A 124 8.91 20.39 -7.88
N TRP A 125 8.85 21.37 -6.97
CA TRP A 125 8.28 22.69 -7.26
C TRP A 125 8.94 23.81 -6.46
N GLN A 126 8.96 25.02 -7.04
CA GLN A 126 9.48 26.24 -6.44
C GLN A 126 8.50 27.41 -6.63
N GLY A 127 7.99 27.98 -5.54
CA GLY A 127 7.05 29.10 -5.52
C GLY A 127 5.59 28.67 -5.34
N GLY A 128 4.68 29.66 -5.36
CA GLY A 128 3.23 29.47 -5.31
C GLY A 128 2.59 29.23 -6.69
N THR A 129 1.41 29.80 -6.93
CA THR A 129 0.60 29.69 -8.16
C THR A 129 1.36 29.96 -9.47
N ASN A 130 2.40 30.79 -9.44
CA ASN A 130 3.26 31.12 -10.59
C ASN A 130 4.68 30.56 -10.46
N GLY A 131 4.82 29.48 -9.69
CA GLY A 131 6.08 28.80 -9.48
C GLY A 131 6.62 28.11 -10.74
N THR A 132 7.78 27.48 -10.56
CA THR A 132 8.44 26.70 -11.59
C THR A 132 8.72 25.30 -11.09
N ALA A 133 8.93 24.37 -12.02
CA ALA A 133 9.38 23.03 -11.69
C ALA A 133 10.67 23.06 -10.85
N GLY A 134 10.77 22.10 -9.93
CA GLY A 134 11.93 21.94 -9.06
C GLY A 134 13.17 21.42 -9.81
N PRO A 135 14.36 21.56 -9.20
CA PRO A 135 15.62 21.13 -9.81
C PRO A 135 15.77 19.60 -9.90
N ASP A 136 15.10 18.83 -9.02
CA ASP A 136 15.27 17.38 -8.94
C ASP A 136 14.21 16.62 -9.77
N VAL A 137 12.98 17.15 -9.79
CA VAL A 137 11.84 16.56 -10.51
C VAL A 137 11.16 17.64 -11.35
N ASN A 138 11.20 17.47 -12.67
CA ASN A 138 10.58 18.39 -13.62
C ASN A 138 9.12 17.99 -13.95
N TYR A 139 8.31 17.78 -12.92
CA TYR A 139 6.89 17.44 -13.08
C TYR A 139 6.07 17.95 -11.90
N ALA A 140 4.97 18.63 -12.23
CA ALA A 140 3.92 18.97 -11.28
C ALA A 140 2.56 18.97 -11.99
N ASN A 141 1.49 18.63 -11.26
CA ASN A 141 0.14 18.57 -11.82
C ASN A 141 -0.88 19.38 -11.02
N TRP A 142 -0.47 20.53 -10.51
CA TRP A 142 -1.33 21.51 -9.83
C TRP A 142 -2.60 21.84 -10.63
N VAL A 143 -3.70 22.17 -9.92
CA VAL A 143 -4.85 22.82 -10.54
C VAL A 143 -4.39 24.17 -11.11
N SER A 144 -4.44 24.29 -12.44
CA SER A 144 -3.84 25.43 -13.15
C SER A 144 -4.43 26.76 -12.70
N THR A 145 -3.58 27.78 -12.60
CA THR A 145 -3.90 29.21 -12.32
C THR A 145 -4.29 29.58 -10.89
N ILE A 146 -4.41 28.59 -9.99
CA ILE A 146 -4.77 28.86 -8.60
C ILE A 146 -3.77 28.19 -7.65
N GLU A 147 -3.24 26.99 -7.95
CA GLU A 147 -2.41 26.24 -7.00
C GLU A 147 -0.91 26.14 -7.37
N PRO A 148 -0.01 26.00 -6.38
CA PRO A 148 -0.28 26.06 -4.93
C PRO A 148 -0.53 27.51 -4.47
N SER A 149 -1.67 27.75 -3.82
CA SER A 149 -2.13 29.09 -3.43
C SER A 149 -1.68 29.53 -2.04
N ASN A 150 -1.25 28.58 -1.21
CA ASN A 150 -0.98 28.77 0.21
C ASN A 150 -2.13 29.49 0.92
N SER A 151 -3.36 29.01 0.75
CA SER A 151 -4.53 29.74 1.21
C SER A 151 -4.66 29.74 2.75
N GLY A 152 -5.35 30.75 3.30
CA GLY A 152 -5.68 30.80 4.72
C GLY A 152 -4.46 30.88 5.66
N THR A 153 -4.30 29.88 6.53
CA THR A 153 -3.29 29.85 7.62
C THR A 153 -2.01 29.09 7.27
N GLY A 154 -1.82 28.68 6.01
CA GLY A 154 -0.67 27.87 5.61
C GLY A 154 -1.07 26.50 5.07
N GLU A 155 -1.19 26.37 3.75
CA GLU A 155 -1.46 25.10 3.07
C GLU A 155 -0.16 24.47 2.60
N ASN A 156 0.35 23.50 3.36
CA ASN A 156 1.72 23.00 3.19
C ASN A 156 1.79 21.53 2.74
N TYR A 157 0.67 20.91 2.39
CA TYR A 157 0.58 19.45 2.19
C TYR A 157 -0.16 19.10 0.91
N LEU A 158 0.44 18.22 0.10
CA LEU A 158 -0.04 17.91 -1.24
C LEU A 158 -1.14 16.85 -1.23
N SER A 159 -2.25 17.14 -1.90
CA SER A 159 -3.33 16.21 -2.18
C SER A 159 -3.65 16.13 -3.67
N MET A 160 -4.28 15.04 -4.09
CA MET A 160 -4.81 14.82 -5.43
C MET A 160 -6.34 14.70 -5.39
N TYR A 161 -7.03 15.34 -6.32
CA TYR A 161 -8.47 15.12 -6.55
C TYR A 161 -8.70 13.76 -7.21
N GLY A 162 -9.44 12.87 -6.53
CA GLY A 162 -9.71 11.50 -7.01
C GLY A 162 -10.85 11.40 -8.04
N ALA A 163 -11.73 12.39 -8.07
CA ALA A 163 -12.85 12.48 -9.00
C ALA A 163 -13.10 13.92 -9.42
N TRP A 164 -14.05 14.10 -10.33
CA TRP A 164 -14.50 15.40 -10.76
C TRP A 164 -15.09 16.19 -9.60
N VAL A 165 -14.65 17.43 -9.44
CA VAL A 165 -15.20 18.36 -8.45
C VAL A 165 -15.81 19.55 -9.17
N SER A 166 -17.06 19.87 -8.85
CA SER A 166 -17.75 21.08 -9.30
C SER A 166 -17.95 22.02 -8.12
N SER A 167 -17.01 22.93 -7.91
CA SER A 167 -17.12 23.96 -6.87
C SER A 167 -16.66 25.31 -7.42
N GLY A 168 -17.55 25.98 -8.14
CA GLY A 168 -17.28 27.26 -8.82
C GLY A 168 -16.33 27.17 -10.02
N THR A 169 -15.42 26.19 -10.04
CA THR A 169 -14.51 25.82 -11.12
C THR A 169 -14.56 24.30 -11.30
N TYR A 170 -14.55 23.83 -12.55
CA TYR A 170 -14.46 22.39 -12.84
C TYR A 170 -13.01 21.93 -12.69
N VAL A 171 -12.77 21.05 -11.72
CA VAL A 171 -11.45 20.45 -11.49
C VAL A 171 -11.42 19.03 -12.07
N LEU A 172 -10.41 18.77 -12.91
CA LEU A 172 -10.17 17.45 -13.49
C LEU A 172 -9.61 16.49 -12.42
N PRO A 173 -10.02 15.21 -12.42
CA PRO A 173 -9.36 14.18 -11.62
C PRO A 173 -7.85 14.14 -11.89
N GLY A 174 -7.08 13.81 -10.86
CA GLY A 174 -5.63 13.70 -10.93
C GLY A 174 -4.88 15.01 -10.76
N LYS A 175 -5.58 16.16 -10.72
CA LYS A 175 -4.97 17.46 -10.41
C LYS A 175 -4.66 17.60 -8.92
N TRP A 176 -3.65 18.42 -8.61
CA TRP A 176 -3.13 18.57 -7.26
C TRP A 176 -3.57 19.86 -6.59
N ASN A 177 -3.72 19.81 -5.27
CA ASN A 177 -3.99 20.93 -4.38
C ASN A 177 -3.03 20.88 -3.20
N ASP A 178 -2.60 22.03 -2.72
CA ASP A 178 -2.06 22.20 -1.39
C ASP A 178 -3.19 22.29 -0.37
N GLN A 179 -2.95 21.82 0.85
CA GLN A 179 -3.95 21.76 1.91
C GLN A 179 -3.27 21.99 3.26
N VAL A 180 -4.05 22.41 4.26
CA VAL A 180 -3.60 22.40 5.66
C VAL A 180 -3.41 20.96 6.14
N ASN A 181 -2.63 20.72 7.20
CA ASN A 181 -2.33 19.35 7.69
C ASN A 181 -3.58 18.52 8.02
N SER A 182 -4.63 19.19 8.50
CA SER A 182 -5.88 18.57 8.97
C SER A 182 -7.05 19.41 8.48
N PRO A 183 -7.39 19.33 7.18
CA PRO A 183 -8.49 20.10 6.64
C PRO A 183 -9.77 19.68 7.34
N ALA A 184 -10.63 20.66 7.64
CA ALA A 184 -11.92 20.38 8.24
C ALA A 184 -12.70 19.41 7.34
N ALA A 185 -13.46 18.51 7.95
CA ALA A 185 -14.41 17.69 7.21
C ALA A 185 -15.42 18.62 6.51
N GLY A 186 -15.21 18.88 5.22
CA GLY A 186 -16.06 19.73 4.39
C GLY A 186 -17.12 18.92 3.64
N SER A 187 -17.66 19.49 2.56
CA SER A 187 -18.39 18.71 1.57
C SER A 187 -17.51 17.57 1.05
N ASP A 188 -18.12 16.48 0.56
CA ASP A 188 -17.41 15.27 0.10
C ASP A 188 -16.24 15.57 -0.85
N TYR A 189 -16.32 16.67 -1.58
CA TYR A 189 -15.36 17.14 -2.58
C TYR A 189 -14.01 17.61 -2.03
N TYR A 190 -13.97 18.23 -0.85
CA TYR A 190 -12.72 18.75 -0.25
C TYR A 190 -12.21 17.88 0.89
N SER A 191 -13.03 16.95 1.37
CA SER A 191 -12.63 16.03 2.42
C SER A 191 -11.55 15.07 1.94
N ILE A 192 -10.58 14.81 2.81
CA ILE A 192 -9.59 13.76 2.62
C ILE A 192 -10.27 12.41 2.78
N LYS A 193 -10.14 11.56 1.77
CA LYS A 193 -10.69 10.19 1.78
C LYS A 193 -9.64 9.12 2.08
N GLY A 194 -8.36 9.48 2.06
CA GLY A 194 -7.27 8.57 2.34
C GLY A 194 -5.93 9.06 1.85
N TYR A 195 -5.01 8.12 1.62
CA TYR A 195 -3.66 8.37 1.15
C TYR A 195 -3.16 7.22 0.27
N VAL A 196 -2.17 7.49 -0.58
CA VAL A 196 -1.51 6.44 -1.37
C VAL A 196 -0.11 6.20 -0.82
N VAL A 197 0.21 4.93 -0.58
CA VAL A 197 1.51 4.45 -0.15
C VAL A 197 2.28 3.94 -1.36
N GLN A 198 3.57 4.25 -1.42
CA GLN A 198 4.53 3.69 -2.36
C GLN A 198 5.58 2.88 -1.60
N TYR A 199 6.03 1.78 -2.21
CA TYR A 199 7.16 0.99 -1.77
C TYR A 199 8.18 0.93 -2.91
N ASP A 200 9.39 1.42 -2.66
CA ASP A 200 10.46 1.45 -3.65
C ASP A 200 11.06 0.06 -3.84
N ILE A 201 10.60 -0.65 -4.87
CA ILE A 201 11.07 -2.00 -5.17
C ILE A 201 12.35 -1.87 -5.99
N VAL A 202 13.48 -2.04 -5.33
CA VAL A 202 14.75 -2.26 -6.02
C VAL A 202 14.83 -3.71 -6.46
N THR A 203 14.70 -3.97 -7.77
CA THR A 203 15.03 -5.30 -8.28
C THR A 203 16.55 -5.49 -8.18
N PRO A 204 17.05 -6.47 -7.42
CA PRO A 204 18.49 -6.73 -7.39
C PRO A 204 18.92 -7.06 -8.81
N VAL A 205 19.91 -6.35 -9.35
CA VAL A 205 20.49 -6.73 -10.65
C VAL A 205 21.01 -8.17 -10.49
N PRO A 206 20.50 -9.14 -11.27
CA PRO A 206 20.98 -10.51 -11.18
C PRO A 206 22.46 -10.48 -11.52
N LEU A 207 23.31 -10.92 -10.59
CA LEU A 207 24.74 -11.04 -10.86
C LEU A 207 24.90 -11.87 -12.14
N PRO A 208 25.51 -11.33 -13.21
CA PRO A 208 25.72 -12.09 -14.42
C PRO A 208 26.46 -13.37 -14.05
N ALA A 209 26.08 -14.51 -14.65
CA ALA A 209 26.82 -15.77 -14.52
C ALA A 209 28.33 -15.62 -14.82
N ALA A 210 28.74 -14.49 -15.44
CA ALA A 210 30.11 -14.07 -15.62
C ALA A 210 30.94 -13.95 -14.32
N VAL A 211 30.34 -13.66 -13.15
CA VAL A 211 31.11 -13.62 -11.89
C VAL A 211 31.72 -15.00 -11.57
N TRP A 212 31.04 -16.09 -11.96
CA TRP A 212 31.60 -17.44 -11.85
C TRP A 212 32.65 -17.74 -12.95
N LEU A 213 32.51 -17.15 -14.14
CA LEU A 213 33.49 -17.31 -15.23
C LEU A 213 34.83 -16.66 -14.91
N PHE A 214 34.85 -15.52 -14.23
CA PHE A 214 36.10 -14.91 -13.76
C PHE A 214 36.74 -15.69 -12.60
N GLY A 215 35.93 -16.34 -11.75
CA GLY A 215 36.43 -17.21 -10.67
C GLY A 215 37.05 -18.52 -11.19
N SER A 216 36.45 -19.16 -12.20
CA SER A 216 36.97 -20.41 -12.78
C SER A 216 38.14 -20.20 -13.75
N GLY A 217 38.17 -19.05 -14.45
CA GLY A 217 39.24 -18.72 -15.40
C GLY A 217 40.62 -18.56 -14.74
N LEU A 218 40.67 -17.97 -13.53
CA LEU A 218 41.92 -17.77 -12.79
C LEU A 218 42.51 -19.08 -12.25
N LEU A 219 41.66 -20.03 -11.84
CA LEU A 219 42.09 -21.37 -11.41
C LEU A 219 42.60 -22.23 -12.59
N GLY A 220 42.02 -22.05 -13.78
CA GLY A 220 42.48 -22.74 -15.00
C GLY A 220 43.90 -22.35 -15.43
N LEU A 221 44.27 -21.08 -15.29
CA LEU A 221 45.62 -20.59 -15.64
C LEU A 221 46.71 -21.03 -14.66
N LEU A 222 46.39 -21.21 -13.37
CA LEU A 222 47.32 -21.76 -12.38
C LEU A 222 47.58 -23.27 -12.57
N GLY A 223 46.62 -24.00 -13.13
CA GLY A 223 46.77 -25.42 -13.46
C GLY A 223 47.69 -25.69 -14.65
N MET A 224 47.71 -24.81 -15.65
CA MET A 224 48.54 -24.98 -16.85
C MET A 224 50.01 -24.60 -16.65
N ALA A 225 50.34 -23.73 -15.70
CA ALA A 225 51.71 -23.31 -15.43
C ALA A 225 52.63 -24.42 -14.84
N ARG A 226 52.06 -25.57 -14.43
CA ARG A 226 52.82 -26.64 -13.74
C ARG A 226 53.28 -27.80 -14.63
N ARG A 227 53.00 -27.78 -15.95
CA ARG A 227 53.24 -28.93 -16.84
C ARG A 227 54.22 -28.67 -18.01
N SER A 228 55.28 -27.90 -17.79
CA SER A 228 56.37 -27.78 -18.78
C SER A 228 57.77 -27.81 -18.16
N ARG A 229 58.13 -28.92 -17.51
CA ARG A 229 59.52 -29.36 -17.33
C ARG A 229 59.58 -30.89 -17.29
N ARG A 230 59.75 -31.52 -18.44
CA ARG A 230 60.43 -32.81 -18.65
C ARG A 230 61.15 -32.75 -19.98
#